data_AF-L8H8N2-F1
#
_entry.id   AF-L8H8N2-F1
#
_cell.length_a   1.000
_cell.length_b   1.000
_cell.length_c   1.000
_cell.angle_alpha   90.00
_cell.angle_beta   90.00
_cell.angle_gamma   90.00
#
_symmetry.space_group_name_H-M   'P 1'
#
loop_
_entity.id
_entity.type
_entity.pdbx_description
1 polymer ?
#
loop_
_entity_poly.entity_id
_entity_poly.type
_entity_poly.pdbx_seq_one_letter_code
_entity_poly.pdbx_strand_id
1 'polypeptide(L)'
;MAGAASGQSDCRGKVGGYAYDLTPLAQKLGAVDLQTQDTRSQNYYYRVCGVVSNNFCQTVDDMTPAVCQKDSRIPAEFHDLGNQKTATFSSLPNRPDDAGFTLSYSGGQDGRASKIDFVCDPSKDPGEFSFLQEDPIKTYDLQYVSNPSLSPNPVPPCMGSACCLYQFGSDPTMTRTLCAPQCQPSFGGFTLIFNWTMSPCTSDTCFFHKKK
;
A
#
# COMPACT_ATOMS: atom_id res chain seq x y z
N MET A 1 9.14 -17.35 22.18
CA MET A 1 8.12 -17.62 21.14
C MET A 1 7.12 -16.49 21.20
N ALA A 2 7.05 -15.64 20.18
CA ALA A 2 6.02 -14.61 20.07
C ALA A 2 4.87 -15.17 19.24
N GLY A 3 3.65 -15.18 19.79
CA GLY A 3 2.48 -15.69 19.08
C GLY A 3 2.09 -14.74 17.95
N ALA A 4 1.95 -15.26 16.73
CA ALA A 4 1.24 -14.55 15.68
C ALA A 4 -0.21 -14.35 16.14
N ALA A 5 -0.64 -13.08 16.25
CA ALA A 5 -1.98 -12.75 16.69
C ALA A 5 -2.99 -13.15 15.59
N SER A 6 -3.64 -14.29 15.77
CA SER A 6 -4.67 -14.81 14.86
C SER A 6 -5.92 -13.94 14.92
N GLY A 7 -5.94 -12.85 14.14
CA GLY A 7 -7.06 -11.90 14.09
C GLY A 7 -6.77 -10.59 13.37
N GLN A 8 -5.70 -10.51 12.57
CA GLN A 8 -5.26 -9.30 11.89
C GLN A 8 -6.19 -8.89 10.74
N SER A 9 -7.15 -8.02 11.05
CA SER A 9 -7.99 -7.30 10.07
C SER A 9 -7.21 -6.25 9.28
N ASP A 10 -5.99 -5.91 9.70
CA ASP A 10 -5.16 -4.84 9.13
C ASP A 10 -4.25 -5.25 7.98
N CYS A 11 -4.00 -6.55 7.80
CA CYS A 11 -3.16 -7.05 6.71
C CYS A 11 -3.87 -7.20 5.38
N ARG A 12 -5.15 -7.57 5.40
CA ARG A 12 -5.86 -8.06 4.22
C ARG A 12 -7.24 -7.46 4.12
N GLY A 13 -7.53 -6.85 2.98
CA GLY A 13 -8.80 -6.18 2.74
C GLY A 13 -9.23 -6.26 1.28
N LYS A 14 -10.41 -5.73 1.01
CA LYS A 14 -10.96 -5.57 -0.35
C LYS A 14 -11.47 -4.16 -0.54
N VAL A 15 -11.21 -3.61 -1.71
CA VAL A 15 -11.72 -2.31 -2.15
C VAL A 15 -12.18 -2.45 -3.59
N GLY A 16 -13.45 -2.16 -3.85
CA GLY A 16 -14.07 -2.39 -5.15
C GLY A 16 -13.90 -3.85 -5.59
N GLY A 17 -13.30 -4.04 -6.78
CA GLY A 17 -12.98 -5.37 -7.33
C GLY A 17 -11.64 -5.98 -6.88
N TYR A 18 -10.82 -5.23 -6.14
CA TYR A 18 -9.45 -5.63 -5.79
C TYR A 18 -9.34 -6.15 -4.36
N ALA A 19 -8.35 -6.99 -4.11
CA ALA A 19 -7.96 -7.42 -2.77
C ALA A 19 -6.49 -7.08 -2.53
N TYR A 20 -6.19 -6.65 -1.31
CA TYR A 20 -4.89 -6.16 -0.91
C TYR A 20 -4.32 -7.05 0.19
N ASP A 21 -3.03 -7.34 0.13
CA ASP A 21 -2.29 -8.09 1.15
C ASP A 21 -0.98 -7.38 1.50
N LEU A 22 -0.94 -6.78 2.69
CA LEU A 22 0.24 -6.12 3.25
C LEU A 22 1.24 -7.11 3.90
N THR A 23 0.92 -8.41 3.97
CA THR A 23 1.79 -9.40 4.61
C THR A 23 3.22 -9.39 4.04
N PRO A 24 3.45 -9.29 2.72
CA PRO A 24 4.82 -9.33 2.18
C PRO A 24 5.59 -8.02 2.37
N LEU A 25 4.90 -6.88 2.44
CA LEU A 25 5.50 -5.62 2.89
C LEU A 25 5.96 -5.73 4.35
N ALA A 26 5.11 -6.29 5.23
CA ALA A 26 5.45 -6.54 6.62
C ALA A 26 6.61 -7.55 6.77
N GLN A 27 6.71 -8.56 5.90
CA GLN A 27 7.84 -9.48 5.86
C GLN A 27 9.14 -8.80 5.39
N LYS A 28 9.09 -7.90 4.39
CA LYS A 28 10.26 -7.14 3.90
C LYS A 28 10.76 -6.12 4.93
N LEU A 29 9.84 -5.41 5.60
CA LEU A 29 10.17 -4.44 6.65
C LEU A 29 10.55 -5.12 7.97
N GLY A 30 10.01 -6.32 8.24
CA GLY A 30 10.17 -7.02 9.50
C GLY A 30 9.45 -6.34 10.67
N ALA A 31 9.93 -6.54 11.88
CA ALA A 31 9.36 -5.93 13.10
C ALA A 31 9.79 -4.47 13.31
N VAL A 32 9.85 -3.68 12.24
CA VAL A 32 10.27 -2.26 12.24
C VAL A 32 9.05 -1.36 12.26
N ASP A 33 9.08 -0.33 13.11
CA ASP A 33 8.09 0.73 13.10
C ASP A 33 8.53 1.79 12.07
N LEU A 34 7.71 1.98 11.04
CA LEU A 34 7.83 3.08 10.08
C LEU A 34 7.66 4.40 10.82
N GLN A 35 8.47 5.40 10.44
CA GLN A 35 8.57 6.67 11.15
C GLN A 35 8.47 7.85 10.19
N THR A 36 7.71 8.86 10.59
CA THR A 36 7.63 10.15 9.91
C THR A 36 7.46 11.28 10.92
N GLN A 37 7.61 12.53 10.46
CA GLN A 37 7.53 13.72 11.29
C GLN A 37 6.65 14.79 10.61
N ASP A 38 5.87 15.54 11.38
CA ASP A 38 5.18 16.72 10.87
C ASP A 38 6.06 18.00 10.90
N THR A 39 5.50 19.12 10.45
CA THR A 39 6.16 20.43 10.48
C THR A 39 6.34 21.03 11.88
N ARG A 40 5.77 20.40 12.93
CA ARG A 40 5.88 20.77 14.35
C ARG A 40 6.78 19.82 15.15
N SER A 41 7.56 18.99 14.44
CA SER A 41 8.46 17.99 15.00
C SER A 41 7.79 16.83 15.76
N GLN A 42 6.48 16.66 15.62
CA GLN A 42 5.71 15.53 16.16
C GLN A 42 6.10 14.26 15.39
N ASN A 43 6.41 13.17 16.09
CA ASN A 43 6.85 11.93 15.45
C ASN A 43 5.71 10.93 15.41
N TYR A 44 5.51 10.27 14.27
CA TYR A 44 4.46 9.28 14.06
C TYR A 44 5.09 7.93 13.75
N TYR A 45 4.64 6.91 14.48
CA TYR A 45 5.10 5.52 14.36
C TYR A 45 3.95 4.67 13.86
N TYR A 46 4.21 3.83 12.86
CA TYR A 46 3.25 2.88 12.32
C TYR A 46 3.90 1.53 12.10
N ARG A 47 3.19 0.43 12.42
CA ARG A 47 3.61 -0.92 12.04
C ARG A 47 2.66 -1.50 11.00
N VAL A 48 3.20 -1.75 9.79
CA VAL A 48 2.51 -2.55 8.77
C VAL A 48 2.19 -3.92 9.36
N CYS A 49 0.93 -4.33 9.30
CA CYS A 49 0.50 -5.63 9.84
C CYS A 49 0.92 -5.83 11.31
N GLY A 50 0.71 -4.86 12.21
CA GLY A 50 1.07 -5.07 13.60
C GLY A 50 0.73 -3.97 14.58
N VAL A 51 1.04 -4.28 15.83
CA VAL A 51 1.05 -3.32 16.94
C VAL A 51 2.43 -2.67 17.01
N VAL A 52 2.49 -1.34 17.12
CA VAL A 52 3.77 -0.62 17.28
C VAL A 52 4.56 -1.17 18.47
N SER A 53 5.89 -1.22 18.35
CA SER A 53 6.74 -1.64 19.48
C SER A 53 6.81 -0.62 20.61
N ASN A 54 6.35 0.60 20.36
CA ASN A 54 6.32 1.64 21.37
C ASN A 54 5.17 1.43 22.38
N ASN A 55 5.48 0.72 23.46
CA ASN A 55 4.56 0.49 24.58
C ASN A 55 4.04 1.79 25.25
N PHE A 56 4.65 2.97 25.03
CA PHE A 56 4.12 4.23 25.56
C PHE A 56 2.79 4.67 24.93
N CYS A 57 2.43 4.12 23.77
CA CYS A 57 1.10 4.30 23.16
C CYS A 57 0.12 3.17 23.50
N GLN A 58 0.51 2.17 24.29
CA GLN A 58 -0.46 1.19 24.83
C GLN A 58 -1.18 1.83 26.01
N THR A 59 -2.50 1.75 26.01
CA THR A 59 -3.35 2.23 27.11
C THR A 59 -4.00 1.04 27.83
N VAL A 60 -4.64 1.28 28.97
CA VAL A 60 -5.38 0.22 29.69
C VAL A 60 -6.55 -0.32 28.86
N ASP A 61 -7.10 0.49 27.96
CA ASP A 61 -8.21 0.16 27.09
C ASP A 61 -7.76 -0.38 25.71
N ASP A 62 -6.55 -0.01 25.26
CA ASP A 62 -5.93 -0.52 24.03
C ASP A 62 -4.46 -0.97 24.20
N MET A 63 -4.28 -2.28 24.25
CA MET A 63 -2.97 -2.96 24.22
C MET A 63 -2.47 -3.24 22.78
N THR A 64 -3.20 -2.76 21.76
CA THR A 64 -3.01 -3.06 20.33
C THR A 64 -3.02 -1.81 19.42
N PRO A 65 -2.33 -0.70 19.77
CA PRO A 65 -2.23 0.49 18.92
C PRO A 65 -1.51 0.16 17.59
N ALA A 66 -2.14 0.50 16.47
CA ALA A 66 -1.53 0.38 15.14
C ALA A 66 -0.67 1.59 14.78
N VAL A 67 -1.08 2.79 15.22
CA VAL A 67 -0.40 4.06 14.95
C VAL A 67 -0.23 4.82 16.26
N CYS A 68 0.92 5.45 16.44
CA CYS A 68 1.32 6.11 17.68
C CYS A 68 1.98 7.47 17.39
N GLN A 69 1.51 8.52 18.07
CA GLN A 69 2.16 9.83 18.10
C GLN A 69 3.10 9.94 19.30
N LYS A 70 4.26 10.57 19.10
CA LYS A 70 5.11 11.11 20.16
C LYS A 70 5.27 12.61 19.96
N ASP A 71 4.88 13.37 20.98
CA ASP A 71 5.04 14.82 21.00
C ASP A 71 6.51 15.24 21.20
N SER A 72 6.89 16.38 20.62
CA SER A 72 8.17 17.06 20.81
C SER A 72 8.25 17.89 22.10
N ARG A 73 7.15 18.04 22.84
CA ARG A 73 7.11 18.63 24.20
C ARG A 73 8.03 17.90 25.17
N ILE A 74 8.39 18.59 26.27
CA ILE A 74 9.20 18.04 27.37
C ILE A 74 8.40 18.20 28.68
N PRO A 75 8.04 17.11 29.38
CA PRO A 75 8.20 15.71 28.98
C PRO A 75 7.42 15.38 27.70
N ALA A 76 7.89 14.37 26.97
CA ALA A 76 7.22 13.92 25.75
C ALA A 76 5.93 13.17 26.10
N GLU A 77 4.82 13.59 25.52
CA GLU A 77 3.54 12.89 25.58
C GLU A 77 3.43 11.88 24.42
N PHE A 78 2.70 10.80 24.65
CA PHE A 78 2.44 9.76 23.66
C PHE A 78 0.92 9.59 23.53
N HIS A 79 0.46 9.37 22.30
CA HIS A 79 -0.96 9.21 22.01
C HIS A 79 -1.19 8.06 21.03
N ASP A 80 -2.07 7.15 21.41
CA ASP A 80 -2.63 6.16 20.51
C ASP A 80 -3.50 6.85 19.44
N LEU A 81 -3.25 6.55 18.17
CA LEU A 81 -3.95 7.08 17.01
C LEU A 81 -4.84 6.06 16.31
N GLY A 82 -5.03 4.85 16.87
CA GLY A 82 -6.03 3.90 16.38
C GLY A 82 -5.70 2.44 16.67
N ASN A 83 -6.73 1.69 17.04
CA ASN A 83 -6.67 0.28 17.39
C ASN A 83 -6.52 -0.61 16.15
N GLN A 84 -5.54 -1.51 16.14
CA GLN A 84 -5.29 -2.46 15.05
C GLN A 84 -6.53 -3.26 14.63
N LYS A 85 -7.39 -3.66 15.58
CA LYS A 85 -8.57 -4.50 15.32
C LYS A 85 -9.65 -3.76 14.54
N THR A 86 -9.63 -2.43 14.56
CA THR A 86 -10.61 -1.57 13.87
C THR A 86 -10.24 -1.25 12.42
N ALA A 87 -9.16 -1.86 11.90
CA ALA A 87 -8.69 -1.64 10.55
C ALA A 87 -9.79 -1.83 9.50
N THR A 88 -9.96 -0.83 8.64
CA THR A 88 -10.90 -0.82 7.53
C THR A 88 -10.22 -0.34 6.25
N PHE A 89 -10.52 -1.00 5.14
CA PHE A 89 -9.96 -0.69 3.82
C PHE A 89 -10.99 0.09 3.00
N SER A 90 -10.57 1.18 2.34
CA SER A 90 -11.41 1.98 1.45
C SER A 90 -10.63 2.48 0.24
N SER A 91 -11.33 2.97 -0.78
CA SER A 91 -10.73 3.61 -1.95
C SER A 91 -9.96 4.87 -1.55
N LEU A 92 -8.85 5.14 -2.23
CA LEU A 92 -8.10 6.40 -2.09
C LEU A 92 -8.99 7.60 -2.48
N PRO A 93 -8.94 8.73 -1.74
CA PRO A 93 -9.73 9.92 -2.08
C PRO A 93 -9.42 10.44 -3.49
N ASN A 94 -10.47 10.62 -4.30
CA ASN A 94 -10.39 11.16 -5.67
C ASN A 94 -9.44 10.41 -6.63
N ARG A 95 -9.15 9.14 -6.35
CA ARG A 95 -8.31 8.29 -7.21
C ARG A 95 -9.08 7.01 -7.61
N PRO A 96 -8.75 6.41 -8.75
CA PRO A 96 -9.29 5.08 -9.09
C PRO A 96 -8.84 4.04 -8.07
N ASP A 97 -9.62 2.96 -7.93
CA ASP A 97 -9.29 1.80 -7.08
C ASP A 97 -7.96 1.12 -7.47
N ASP A 98 -7.34 1.50 -8.60
CA ASP A 98 -6.04 0.99 -9.06
C ASP A 98 -4.81 1.84 -8.70
N ALA A 99 -5.00 2.98 -8.05
CA ALA A 99 -3.90 3.79 -7.50
C ALA A 99 -3.40 3.29 -6.13
N GLY A 100 -4.14 2.37 -5.50
CA GLY A 100 -3.93 1.88 -4.13
C GLY A 100 -5.19 2.00 -3.26
N PHE A 101 -5.00 2.06 -1.94
CA PHE A 101 -6.10 2.06 -0.96
C PHE A 101 -5.77 2.90 0.28
N THR A 102 -6.81 3.31 1.01
CA THR A 102 -6.67 3.89 2.35
C THR A 102 -6.93 2.82 3.40
N LEU A 103 -6.06 2.71 4.40
CA LEU A 103 -6.24 1.89 5.60
C LEU A 103 -6.58 2.80 6.78
N SER A 104 -7.79 2.66 7.32
CA SER A 104 -8.27 3.51 8.43
C SER A 104 -8.31 2.73 9.75
N TYR A 105 -7.79 3.32 10.81
CA TYR A 105 -7.86 2.85 12.19
C TYR A 105 -8.62 3.86 13.06
N SER A 106 -9.35 3.38 14.06
CA SER A 106 -10.21 4.17 14.95
C SER A 106 -10.11 3.67 16.40
N GLY A 107 -10.79 4.33 17.33
CA GLY A 107 -10.78 3.94 18.74
C GLY A 107 -9.48 4.25 19.48
N GLY A 108 -8.63 5.12 18.93
CA GLY A 108 -7.46 5.63 19.64
C GLY A 108 -7.84 6.59 20.78
N GLN A 109 -6.84 6.94 21.58
CA GLN A 109 -7.01 7.77 22.79
C GLN A 109 -7.75 9.09 22.49
N ASP A 110 -8.64 9.53 23.38
CA ASP A 110 -9.43 10.77 23.24
C ASP A 110 -10.20 10.92 21.91
N GLY A 111 -10.59 9.78 21.31
CA GLY A 111 -11.31 9.72 20.04
C GLY A 111 -10.43 9.87 18.79
N ARG A 112 -9.09 9.80 18.94
CA ARG A 112 -8.14 9.88 17.83
C ARG A 112 -8.31 8.72 16.85
N ALA A 113 -8.07 9.01 15.58
CA ALA A 113 -8.12 8.07 14.48
C ALA A 113 -6.98 8.33 13.49
N SER A 114 -6.66 7.37 12.64
CA SER A 114 -5.62 7.52 11.62
C SER A 114 -6.06 6.91 10.31
N LYS A 115 -5.57 7.50 9.21
CA LYS A 115 -5.75 6.99 7.85
C LYS A 115 -4.38 6.91 7.21
N ILE A 116 -4.11 5.80 6.53
CA ILE A 116 -2.85 5.57 5.84
C ILE A 116 -3.16 5.30 4.37
N ASP A 117 -2.84 6.26 3.52
CA ASP A 117 -2.95 6.12 2.07
C ASP A 117 -1.78 5.28 1.55
N PHE A 118 -2.03 4.03 1.21
CA PHE A 118 -1.08 3.18 0.50
C PHE A 118 -1.16 3.49 -0.99
N VAL A 119 -0.11 4.10 -1.53
CA VAL A 119 -0.06 4.63 -2.91
C VAL A 119 0.98 3.88 -3.73
N CYS A 120 0.59 3.43 -4.93
CA CYS A 120 1.54 2.89 -5.90
C CYS A 120 2.49 3.98 -6.43
N ASP A 121 3.80 3.76 -6.34
CA ASP A 121 4.80 4.47 -7.16
C ASP A 121 5.97 3.52 -7.52
N PRO A 122 6.10 3.11 -8.79
CA PRO A 122 7.20 2.26 -9.25
C PRO A 122 8.61 2.82 -8.99
N SER A 123 8.76 4.12 -8.71
CA SER A 123 10.05 4.75 -8.40
C SER A 123 10.49 4.63 -6.93
N LYS A 124 9.63 4.13 -6.03
CA LYS A 124 9.84 4.13 -4.57
C LYS A 124 10.06 2.72 -4.00
N ASP A 125 11.30 2.26 -3.92
CA ASP A 125 11.70 1.04 -3.18
C ASP A 125 12.61 1.40 -1.99
N PRO A 126 12.41 0.85 -0.77
CA PRO A 126 11.32 -0.04 -0.35
C PRO A 126 9.97 0.67 -0.15
N GLY A 127 9.97 2.01 -0.16
CA GLY A 127 8.80 2.84 0.08
C GLY A 127 9.12 3.99 1.05
N GLU A 128 8.22 4.97 1.12
CA GLU A 128 8.39 6.20 1.89
C GLU A 128 7.13 6.45 2.73
N PHE A 129 7.31 6.62 4.04
CA PHE A 129 6.22 6.93 4.98
C PHE A 129 6.24 8.43 5.31
N SER A 130 5.10 9.09 5.12
CA SER A 130 4.96 10.55 5.27
C SER A 130 3.70 10.94 6.04
N PHE A 131 3.76 12.06 6.75
CA PHE A 131 2.59 12.72 7.31
C PHE A 131 2.00 13.68 6.26
N LEU A 132 0.67 13.63 6.06
CA LEU A 132 -0.03 14.54 5.18
C LEU A 132 -0.63 15.72 5.96
N GLN A 133 -1.54 15.42 6.90
CA GLN A 133 -2.29 16.42 7.65
C GLN A 133 -2.96 15.84 8.90
N GLU A 134 -3.44 16.72 9.78
CA GLU A 134 -4.34 16.41 10.89
C GLU A 134 -5.67 17.16 10.64
N ASP A 135 -6.77 16.41 10.58
CA ASP A 135 -8.12 16.97 10.53
C ASP A 135 -8.49 17.56 11.91
N PRO A 136 -9.19 18.71 11.98
CA PRO A 136 -9.80 19.26 13.21
C PRO A 136 -10.48 18.25 14.16
N ILE A 137 -10.98 17.11 13.67
CA ILE A 137 -11.53 16.02 14.53
C ILE A 137 -10.48 15.01 15.03
N LYS A 138 -9.19 15.37 15.04
CA LYS A 138 -8.04 14.51 15.44
C LYS A 138 -7.92 13.21 14.61
N THR A 139 -8.18 13.31 13.31
CA THR A 139 -7.84 12.23 12.36
C THR A 139 -6.49 12.56 11.71
N TYR A 140 -5.53 11.65 11.81
CA TYR A 140 -4.18 11.82 11.27
C TYR A 140 -4.07 11.12 9.92
N ASP A 141 -3.98 11.90 8.85
CA ASP A 141 -3.81 11.41 7.49
C ASP A 141 -2.30 11.25 7.22
N LEU A 142 -1.89 10.02 6.93
CA LEU A 142 -0.53 9.57 6.67
C LEU A 142 -0.50 8.89 5.30
N GLN A 143 0.68 8.69 4.73
CA GLN A 143 0.84 8.05 3.42
C GLN A 143 2.03 7.10 3.41
N TYR A 144 1.86 5.96 2.74
CA TYR A 144 2.94 5.04 2.40
C TYR A 144 3.03 4.87 0.89
N VAL A 145 4.02 5.52 0.28
CA VAL A 145 4.25 5.44 -1.18
C VAL A 145 5.26 4.33 -1.46
N SER A 146 4.91 3.33 -2.28
CA SER A 146 5.81 2.20 -2.54
C SER A 146 5.65 1.54 -3.90
N ASN A 147 6.69 0.84 -4.34
CA ASN A 147 6.72 0.11 -5.59
C ASN A 147 5.75 -1.10 -5.52
N PRO A 148 4.85 -1.29 -6.52
CA PRO A 148 3.90 -2.40 -6.54
C PRO A 148 4.52 -3.81 -6.46
N SER A 149 5.81 -3.97 -6.77
CA SER A 149 6.51 -5.26 -6.56
C SER A 149 6.55 -5.75 -5.10
N LEU A 150 6.14 -4.91 -4.14
CA LEU A 150 6.08 -5.23 -2.70
C LEU A 150 4.66 -5.51 -2.16
N SER A 151 3.63 -5.37 -2.99
CA SER A 151 2.23 -5.58 -2.63
C SER A 151 1.61 -6.60 -3.57
N PRO A 152 1.32 -7.85 -3.14
CA PRO A 152 0.76 -8.86 -4.03
C PRO A 152 -0.74 -9.15 -3.84
N ASN A 153 -1.38 -9.22 -5.00
CA ASN A 153 -2.50 -10.08 -5.41
C ASN A 153 -3.95 -9.88 -4.88
N PRO A 154 -4.91 -9.58 -5.80
CA PRO A 154 -4.72 -8.92 -7.08
C PRO A 154 -4.34 -7.47 -6.81
N VAL A 155 -3.05 -7.17 -7.02
CA VAL A 155 -2.64 -5.78 -7.23
C VAL A 155 -3.55 -5.28 -8.34
N PRO A 156 -4.27 -4.17 -8.15
CA PRO A 156 -4.65 -3.42 -9.32
C PRO A 156 -3.37 -3.15 -10.11
N PRO A 157 -3.33 -3.35 -11.43
CA PRO A 157 -2.17 -2.93 -12.18
C PRO A 157 -2.09 -1.42 -12.04
N CYS A 158 -1.20 -0.91 -11.19
CA CYS A 158 -0.97 0.52 -11.09
C CYS A 158 -0.56 0.95 -12.50
N MET A 159 -1.42 1.71 -13.20
CA MET A 159 -1.36 1.91 -14.66
C MET A 159 -0.22 2.87 -15.10
N GLY A 160 0.97 2.67 -14.54
CA GLY A 160 2.25 3.13 -15.08
C GLY A 160 2.67 2.28 -16.28
N SER A 161 1.95 2.45 -17.40
CA SER A 161 2.42 2.11 -18.75
C SER A 161 3.05 0.71 -18.94
N ALA A 162 2.44 -0.32 -18.35
CA ALA A 162 2.80 -1.71 -18.65
C ALA A 162 2.49 -2.03 -20.11
N CYS A 163 3.52 -2.05 -20.95
CA CYS A 163 3.41 -2.41 -22.36
C CYS A 163 3.64 -3.91 -22.53
N CYS A 164 2.63 -4.63 -22.99
CA CYS A 164 2.75 -6.07 -23.25
C CYS A 164 3.43 -6.32 -24.62
N LEU A 165 4.60 -6.97 -24.65
CA LEU A 165 5.43 -7.25 -25.84
C LEU A 165 5.37 -8.74 -26.26
N TYR A 166 5.33 -9.01 -27.58
CA TYR A 166 5.28 -10.38 -28.16
C TYR A 166 6.49 -10.65 -29.08
N GLN A 167 6.85 -11.92 -29.25
CA GLN A 167 8.00 -12.34 -30.05
C GLN A 167 7.78 -12.07 -31.55
N PHE A 168 8.73 -11.39 -32.18
CA PHE A 168 8.65 -10.99 -33.58
C PHE A 168 8.47 -12.20 -34.51
N GLY A 169 7.53 -12.09 -35.46
CA GLY A 169 7.21 -13.15 -36.42
C GLY A 169 6.36 -14.31 -35.87
N SER A 170 5.93 -14.26 -34.61
CA SER A 170 5.08 -15.29 -33.97
C SER A 170 3.64 -14.83 -33.78
N ASP A 171 2.71 -15.76 -33.62
CA ASP A 171 1.30 -15.44 -33.33
C ASP A 171 1.17 -14.85 -31.90
N PRO A 172 0.61 -13.63 -31.72
CA PRO A 172 0.45 -13.00 -30.41
C PRO A 172 -0.37 -13.84 -29.41
N THR A 173 -1.25 -14.72 -29.88
CA THR A 173 -2.10 -15.58 -29.05
C THR A 173 -1.37 -16.84 -28.55
N MET A 174 -0.21 -17.18 -29.14
CA MET A 174 0.55 -18.39 -28.82
C MET A 174 1.89 -18.12 -28.11
N THR A 175 2.30 -16.86 -27.98
CA THR A 175 3.57 -16.49 -27.35
C THR A 175 3.46 -16.06 -25.90
N ARG A 176 4.47 -16.41 -25.09
CA ARG A 176 4.63 -15.90 -23.72
C ARG A 176 4.93 -14.40 -23.77
N THR A 177 3.99 -13.58 -23.29
CA THR A 177 4.10 -12.12 -23.33
C THR A 177 5.00 -11.58 -22.23
N LEU A 178 5.73 -10.50 -22.52
CA LEU A 178 6.54 -9.77 -21.55
C LEU A 178 5.87 -8.43 -21.21
N CYS A 179 5.61 -8.19 -19.92
CA CYS A 179 5.22 -6.87 -19.43
C CYS A 179 6.47 -6.00 -19.27
N ALA A 180 6.56 -4.90 -20.01
CA ALA A 180 7.66 -3.93 -19.90
C ALA A 180 7.20 -2.62 -19.24
N PRO A 181 7.99 -2.02 -18.31
CA PRO A 181 7.67 -0.75 -17.67
C PRO A 181 7.89 0.48 -18.59
N GLN A 182 8.51 0.27 -19.76
CA GLN A 182 8.71 1.31 -20.78
C GLN A 182 8.35 0.76 -22.16
N CYS A 183 7.50 1.49 -22.87
CA CYS A 183 6.98 1.14 -24.19
C CYS A 183 8.00 1.43 -25.31
N GLN A 184 9.09 0.66 -25.39
CA GLN A 184 9.95 0.68 -26.57
C GLN A 184 9.28 -0.09 -27.73
N PRO A 185 9.41 0.37 -29.00
CA PRO A 185 8.76 -0.27 -30.14
C PRO A 185 9.25 -1.71 -30.37
N SER A 186 10.49 -2.02 -29.99
CA SER A 186 11.01 -3.38 -29.93
C SER A 186 12.06 -3.54 -28.82
N PHE A 187 12.21 -4.76 -28.31
CA PHE A 187 13.22 -5.14 -27.33
C PHE A 187 13.57 -6.62 -27.50
N GLY A 188 14.86 -6.96 -27.67
CA GLY A 188 15.33 -8.36 -27.58
C GLY A 188 14.66 -9.37 -28.52
N GLY A 189 14.16 -8.96 -29.69
CA GLY A 189 13.39 -9.81 -30.60
C GLY A 189 11.87 -9.83 -30.36
N PHE A 190 11.36 -8.94 -29.49
CA PHE A 190 9.94 -8.69 -29.25
C PHE A 190 9.54 -7.31 -29.80
N THR A 191 8.26 -7.08 -30.12
CA THR A 191 7.75 -5.82 -30.69
C THR A 191 6.38 -5.41 -30.13
N LEU A 192 6.04 -4.12 -30.20
CA LEU A 192 4.70 -3.60 -29.85
C LEU A 192 3.64 -3.94 -30.93
N ILE A 193 2.38 -4.10 -30.51
CA ILE A 193 1.23 -4.33 -31.40
C ILE A 193 0.32 -3.11 -31.46
N PHE A 194 0.11 -2.57 -32.66
CA PHE A 194 -0.84 -1.49 -32.92
C PHE A 194 -2.22 -1.99 -33.42
N ASN A 195 -2.27 -3.19 -34.00
CA ASN A 195 -3.46 -3.73 -34.71
C ASN A 195 -4.35 -4.67 -33.87
N TRP A 196 -4.10 -4.83 -32.57
CA TRP A 196 -4.88 -5.69 -31.67
C TRP A 196 -5.38 -4.88 -30.48
N THR A 197 -6.46 -5.34 -29.85
CA THR A 197 -6.94 -4.82 -28.57
C THR A 197 -6.37 -5.67 -27.44
N MET A 198 -5.99 -5.01 -26.36
CA MET A 198 -5.24 -5.61 -25.26
C MET A 198 -6.12 -5.56 -24.01
N SER A 199 -6.34 -6.69 -23.34
CA SER A 199 -6.81 -6.65 -21.95
C SER A 199 -5.68 -6.05 -21.08
N PRO A 200 -5.98 -5.34 -19.98
CA PRO A 200 -4.95 -4.84 -19.06
C PRO A 200 -3.96 -5.96 -18.69
N CYS A 201 -2.63 -5.75 -18.81
CA CYS A 201 -1.65 -6.80 -18.49
C CYS A 201 -1.82 -7.16 -16.99
N THR A 202 -2.16 -8.42 -16.68
CA THR A 202 -2.07 -8.94 -15.30
C THR A 202 -0.60 -9.23 -14.96
N SER A 203 -0.27 -9.51 -13.70
CA SER A 203 1.11 -9.69 -13.21
C SER A 203 2.01 -10.56 -14.09
N ASP A 204 1.43 -11.61 -14.69
CA ASP A 204 2.18 -12.64 -15.42
C ASP A 204 1.67 -12.91 -16.85
N THR A 205 0.51 -12.34 -17.25
CA THR A 205 -0.11 -12.64 -18.55
C THR A 205 -0.87 -11.46 -19.17
N CYS A 206 -0.91 -11.47 -20.49
CA CYS A 206 -1.47 -10.42 -21.33
C CYS A 206 -2.37 -11.06 -22.39
N PHE A 207 -3.64 -10.68 -22.46
CA PHE A 207 -4.58 -11.28 -23.41
C PHE A 207 -4.78 -10.35 -24.62
N PHE A 208 -4.37 -10.82 -25.79
CA PHE A 208 -4.56 -10.13 -27.06
C PHE A 208 -5.84 -10.57 -27.75
N HIS A 209 -6.67 -9.60 -28.13
CA HIS A 209 -7.88 -9.78 -28.91
C HIS A 209 -7.67 -9.18 -30.29
N LYS A 210 -8.04 -9.91 -31.35
CA LYS A 210 -7.93 -9.36 -32.70
C LYS A 210 -8.94 -8.23 -32.84
N LYS A 211 -8.50 -7.03 -33.27
CA LYS A 211 -9.44 -5.99 -33.71
C LYS A 211 -10.25 -6.57 -34.86
N LYS A 212 -11.58 -6.57 -34.71
CA LYS A 212 -12.52 -6.92 -35.79
C LYS A 212 -12.49 -5.83 -36.86
#